data_AF-A0A959MX25-F1
#
_entry.id   AF-A0A959MX25-F1
#
_cell.length_a   1.000
_cell.length_b   1.000
_cell.length_c   1.000
_cell.angle_alpha   90.00
_cell.angle_beta   90.00
_cell.angle_gamma   90.00
#
_symmetry.space_group_name_H-M   'P 1'
#
loop_
_entity.id
_entity.type
_entity.pdbx_description
1 polymer ?
#
loop_
_entity_poly.entity_id
_entity_poly.type
_entity_poly.pdbx_seq_one_letter_code
_entity_poly.pdbx_strand_id
1 'polypeptide(L)'
;MIKKFFIIALLLLTSGSIYATAQDDAVVIVIKETPNGVEFEKVPIENNGTIVFSGSDIITAVLPISQGRAGEYIELKNKEDKLVLSYRDGIIKFKAVSPDGQEFALPDIKYENLKTYEIRVNIVGGNGFKKAYMIKNYDTIEEDSGPVMNMFGDQIKPKDGEYLFSYDTRTSAVGESLKGSVPFFKHKYGWFLIEGEFSDGKKGNFIVDFGATGSVMLVDYVPKGTHLEMPVATQYSKDGEKKVEVVMQGANDTVSTDLLLGKTEPITIKFGDVIVKDATPRVVKEFPPTLVEEGNIIGVIGMDILRKSSSISFENSVMTFGSYIKKTDGSYVPVNSVGGFIVLDGTINKSPISYIVDTGARYSIIPEATLDKLSVPYWSTGEYKELRGMDNTPFKSEIVALSAGGMEIGPIQLPQKTLVMSDPQALKALGLEKDVMILGMDIMSQFSYLGVDFKNNIFVLN
;
A
#
# COMPACT_ATOMS: atom_id res chain seq x y z
N MET A 1 -14.99 -84.13 -18.56
CA MET A 1 -14.36 -83.12 -19.44
C MET A 1 -15.07 -81.79 -19.15
N ILE A 2 -14.33 -80.73 -18.84
CA ILE A 2 -14.77 -79.32 -18.67
C ILE A 2 -15.49 -79.02 -17.33
N LYS A 3 -14.71 -78.69 -16.30
CA LYS A 3 -14.49 -77.35 -15.67
C LYS A 3 -15.57 -76.92 -14.66
N LYS A 4 -15.33 -77.27 -13.38
CA LYS A 4 -15.90 -76.59 -12.21
C LYS A 4 -15.20 -75.23 -12.05
N PHE A 5 -15.94 -74.13 -12.11
CA PHE A 5 -15.44 -72.79 -11.78
C PHE A 5 -15.39 -72.65 -10.26
N PHE A 6 -14.18 -72.56 -9.71
CA PHE A 6 -13.90 -72.11 -8.36
C PHE A 6 -13.89 -70.57 -8.39
N ILE A 7 -14.88 -69.92 -7.77
CA ILE A 7 -14.82 -68.48 -7.48
C ILE A 7 -13.99 -68.34 -6.21
N ILE A 8 -12.72 -67.95 -6.37
CA ILE A 8 -11.91 -67.42 -5.27
C ILE A 8 -12.36 -65.98 -5.07
N ALA A 9 -13.11 -65.72 -3.99
CA ALA A 9 -13.33 -64.38 -3.49
C ALA A 9 -12.01 -63.87 -2.93
N LEU A 10 -11.28 -63.10 -3.74
CA LEU A 10 -10.10 -62.36 -3.31
C LEU A 10 -10.58 -61.15 -2.50
N LEU A 11 -10.60 -61.28 -1.17
CA LEU A 11 -10.71 -60.14 -0.26
C LEU A 11 -9.43 -59.29 -0.42
N LEU A 12 -9.48 -58.28 -1.28
CA LEU A 12 -8.54 -57.16 -1.26
C LEU A 12 -8.83 -56.33 0.00
N LEU A 13 -8.20 -56.72 1.10
CA LEU A 13 -7.95 -55.80 2.21
C LEU A 13 -6.98 -54.73 1.68
N THR A 14 -7.52 -53.68 1.06
CA THR A 14 -6.78 -52.43 0.95
C THR A 14 -6.64 -51.91 2.36
N SER A 15 -5.50 -52.21 3.00
CA SER A 15 -4.97 -51.39 4.09
C SER A 15 -4.73 -50.00 3.50
N GLY A 16 -5.81 -49.21 3.40
CA GLY A 16 -5.70 -47.78 3.22
C GLY A 16 -5.02 -47.27 4.47
N SER A 17 -3.70 -47.15 4.42
CA SER A 17 -2.96 -46.34 5.36
C SER A 17 -3.58 -44.95 5.26
N ILE A 18 -4.46 -44.63 6.22
CA ILE A 18 -4.85 -43.27 6.50
C ILE A 18 -3.55 -42.62 6.95
N TYR A 19 -2.77 -42.09 6.00
CA TYR A 19 -1.72 -41.15 6.30
C TYR A 19 -2.45 -39.93 6.87
N ALA A 20 -2.65 -39.93 8.19
CA ALA A 20 -2.83 -38.70 8.93
C ALA A 20 -1.55 -37.90 8.68
N THR A 21 -1.58 -37.07 7.63
CA THR A 21 -0.58 -36.02 7.47
C THR A 21 -0.65 -35.22 8.76
N ALA A 22 0.40 -35.30 9.58
CA ALA A 22 0.54 -34.44 10.74
C ALA A 22 0.35 -33.02 10.21
N GLN A 23 -0.78 -32.41 10.60
CA GLN A 23 -1.14 -31.10 10.11
C GLN A 23 -0.39 -30.13 11.02
N ASP A 24 0.46 -29.29 10.43
CA ASP A 24 1.36 -28.41 11.18
C ASP A 24 0.57 -27.47 12.09
N ASP A 25 1.08 -27.28 13.30
CA ASP A 25 0.62 -26.27 14.25
C ASP A 25 0.69 -24.87 13.63
N ALA A 26 -0.18 -23.97 14.08
CA ALA A 26 -0.12 -22.57 13.68
C ALA A 26 0.72 -21.76 14.67
N VAL A 27 1.38 -20.71 14.20
CA VAL A 27 1.96 -19.67 15.05
C VAL A 27 1.23 -18.38 14.75
N VAL A 28 0.61 -17.77 15.77
CA VAL A 28 -0.05 -16.46 15.66
C VAL A 28 0.83 -15.38 16.28
N ILE A 29 0.94 -14.24 15.59
CA ILE A 29 1.64 -13.07 16.13
C ILE A 29 0.62 -12.22 16.89
N VAL A 30 0.88 -12.00 18.18
CA VAL A 30 0.07 -11.12 19.05
C VAL A 30 0.87 -9.89 19.44
N ILE A 31 0.17 -8.79 19.74
CA ILE A 31 0.75 -7.54 20.21
C ILE A 31 0.45 -7.40 21.70
N LYS A 32 1.50 -7.17 22.48
CA LYS A 32 1.47 -7.02 23.93
C LYS A 32 1.84 -5.61 24.34
N GLU A 33 1.15 -5.05 25.32
CA GLU A 33 1.52 -3.79 25.99
C GLU A 33 2.67 -4.03 26.97
N THR A 34 3.63 -3.10 27.00
CA THR A 34 4.72 -3.09 27.97
C THR A 34 4.92 -1.68 28.52
N PRO A 35 5.68 -1.51 29.63
CA PRO A 35 6.00 -0.17 30.13
C PRO A 35 6.70 0.74 29.11
N ASN A 36 7.31 0.17 28.06
CA ASN A 36 8.02 0.90 27.02
C ASN A 36 7.21 1.06 25.72
N GLY A 37 5.93 0.66 25.71
CA GLY A 37 5.08 0.72 24.52
C GLY A 37 4.45 -0.63 24.20
N VAL A 38 4.79 -1.21 23.05
CA VAL A 38 4.25 -2.51 22.62
C VAL A 38 5.35 -3.42 22.09
N GLU A 39 5.16 -4.72 22.28
CA GLU A 39 6.03 -5.80 21.80
C GLU A 39 5.21 -6.85 21.03
N PHE A 40 5.89 -7.63 20.20
CA PHE A 40 5.26 -8.74 19.47
C PHE A 40 5.66 -10.08 20.10
N GLU A 41 4.69 -10.97 20.24
CA GLU A 41 4.89 -12.32 20.74
C GLU A 41 4.35 -13.35 19.73
N LYS A 42 5.11 -14.41 19.49
CA LYS A 42 4.68 -15.54 18.67
C LYS A 42 4.10 -16.62 19.56
N VAL A 43 2.82 -16.91 19.38
CA VAL A 43 2.09 -17.89 20.20
C VAL A 43 1.73 -19.10 19.34
N PRO A 44 2.27 -20.30 19.64
CA PRO A 44 1.90 -21.52 18.93
C PRO A 44 0.49 -21.96 19.34
N ILE A 45 -0.32 -22.38 18.38
CA ILE A 45 -1.65 -22.97 18.55
C ILE A 45 -1.61 -24.36 17.91
N GLU A 46 -1.76 -25.39 18.74
CA GLU A 46 -1.86 -26.77 18.28
C GLU A 46 -3.00 -26.93 17.27
N ASN A 47 -2.88 -27.87 16.32
CA ASN A 47 -4.01 -28.19 15.46
C ASN A 47 -5.22 -28.66 16.28
N ASN A 48 -6.40 -28.06 16.03
CA ASN A 48 -7.62 -28.15 16.85
C ASN A 48 -7.55 -27.48 18.22
N GLY A 49 -6.49 -26.73 18.51
CA GLY A 49 -6.27 -25.99 19.74
C GLY A 49 -7.08 -24.70 19.83
N THR A 50 -7.29 -24.24 21.07
CA THR A 50 -7.85 -22.92 21.39
C THR A 50 -6.99 -22.28 22.46
N ILE A 51 -6.65 -21.01 22.28
CA ILE A 51 -5.97 -20.19 23.27
C ILE A 51 -6.91 -19.05 23.67
N VAL A 52 -6.94 -18.78 24.98
CA VAL A 52 -7.73 -17.70 25.56
C VAL A 52 -6.81 -16.79 26.35
N PHE A 53 -6.78 -15.52 25.97
CA PHE A 53 -6.12 -14.46 26.72
C PHE A 53 -7.17 -13.75 27.58
N SER A 54 -6.94 -13.65 28.88
CA SER A 54 -7.86 -13.02 29.85
C SER A 54 -7.07 -12.13 30.80
N GLY A 55 -7.46 -10.86 30.94
CA GLY A 55 -6.79 -9.91 31.84
C GLY A 55 -5.29 -9.79 31.58
N SER A 56 -4.86 -10.03 30.34
CA SER A 56 -3.47 -10.06 29.92
C SER A 56 -3.07 -8.75 29.27
N ASP A 57 -1.79 -8.44 29.30
CA ASP A 57 -1.21 -7.33 28.53
C ASP A 57 -1.35 -7.50 26.98
N ILE A 58 -1.92 -8.61 26.49
CA ILE A 58 -2.18 -8.81 25.05
C ILE A 58 -3.30 -7.88 24.59
N ILE A 59 -2.97 -7.00 23.65
CA ILE A 59 -3.86 -5.98 23.10
C ILE A 59 -4.69 -6.54 21.94
N THR A 60 -4.04 -7.21 20.97
CA THR A 60 -4.68 -7.74 19.75
C THR A 60 -3.80 -8.81 19.08
N ALA A 61 -4.30 -9.45 18.03
CA ALA A 61 -3.56 -10.36 17.15
C ALA A 61 -3.36 -9.74 15.76
N VAL A 62 -2.18 -9.93 15.16
CA VAL A 62 -1.91 -9.44 13.80
C VAL A 62 -2.54 -10.40 12.79
N LEU A 63 -3.77 -10.10 12.38
CA LEU A 63 -4.58 -10.99 11.54
C LEU A 63 -5.16 -10.23 10.34
N PRO A 64 -4.36 -9.93 9.31
CA PRO A 64 -4.87 -9.24 8.13
C PRO A 64 -5.88 -10.12 7.39
N ILE A 65 -7.11 -9.62 7.25
CA ILE A 65 -8.22 -10.32 6.62
C ILE A 65 -7.99 -10.48 5.11
N SER A 66 -7.35 -9.50 4.48
CA SER A 66 -7.04 -9.49 3.05
C SER A 66 -5.82 -8.62 2.76
N GLN A 67 -5.37 -8.65 1.51
CA GLN A 67 -4.46 -7.62 0.98
C GLN A 67 -5.13 -6.24 1.03
N GLY A 68 -4.31 -5.19 1.07
CA GLY A 68 -4.73 -3.80 1.17
C GLY A 68 -4.52 -3.23 2.57
N ARG A 69 -5.33 -2.22 2.90
CA ARG A 69 -5.23 -1.48 4.16
C ARG A 69 -6.35 -1.89 5.12
N ALA A 70 -6.01 -2.06 6.39
CA ALA A 70 -6.96 -2.34 7.46
C ALA A 70 -6.59 -1.54 8.72
N GLY A 71 -7.59 -1.22 9.54
CA GLY A 71 -7.41 -0.40 10.73
C GLY A 71 -8.13 -1.00 11.90
N GLU A 72 -7.50 -0.93 13.07
CA GLU A 72 -8.08 -1.36 14.33
C GLU A 72 -7.86 -0.26 15.36
N TYR A 73 -8.90 0.02 16.13
CA TYR A 73 -8.84 0.94 17.25
C TYR A 73 -9.17 0.19 18.54
N ILE A 74 -8.23 0.16 19.47
CA ILE A 74 -8.38 -0.49 20.76
C ILE A 74 -8.58 0.57 21.83
N GLU A 75 -9.83 0.70 22.29
CA GLU A 75 -10.20 1.55 23.42
C GLU A 75 -9.80 0.90 24.75
N LEU A 76 -9.67 1.70 25.81
CA LEU A 76 -9.37 1.20 27.16
C LEU A 76 -10.36 0.12 27.61
N LYS A 77 -11.65 0.30 27.33
CA LYS A 77 -12.70 -0.65 27.70
C LYS A 77 -12.55 -2.01 27.00
N ASN A 78 -11.90 -2.05 25.84
CA ASN A 78 -11.69 -3.30 25.09
C ASN A 78 -10.52 -4.12 25.63
N LYS A 79 -9.64 -3.53 26.45
CA LYS A 79 -8.55 -4.28 27.10
C LYS A 79 -9.05 -5.31 28.12
N GLU A 80 -10.30 -5.17 28.58
CA GLU A 80 -10.94 -6.16 29.44
C GLU A 80 -11.57 -7.32 28.66
N ASP A 81 -11.66 -7.21 27.32
CA ASP A 81 -12.21 -8.26 26.48
C ASP A 81 -11.29 -9.50 26.50
N LYS A 82 -11.88 -10.69 26.56
CA LYS A 82 -11.15 -11.95 26.40
C LYS A 82 -10.90 -12.21 24.93
N LEU A 83 -9.64 -12.36 24.53
CA LEU A 83 -9.28 -12.71 23.16
C LEU A 83 -9.18 -14.23 23.04
N VAL A 84 -9.90 -14.80 22.07
CA VAL A 84 -9.99 -16.22 21.81
C VAL A 84 -9.48 -16.48 20.40
N LEU A 85 -8.39 -17.24 20.30
CA LEU A 85 -7.84 -17.73 19.04
C LEU A 85 -8.05 -19.24 18.97
N SER A 86 -8.54 -19.74 17.84
CA SER A 86 -8.60 -21.18 17.59
C SER A 86 -8.04 -21.50 16.21
N TYR A 87 -7.42 -22.68 16.09
CA TYR A 87 -6.85 -23.16 14.85
C TYR A 87 -7.38 -24.56 14.54
N ARG A 88 -8.04 -24.73 13.41
CA ARG A 88 -8.60 -26.01 12.96
C ARG A 88 -8.59 -26.06 11.44
N ASP A 89 -8.14 -27.19 10.89
CA ASP A 89 -8.16 -27.46 9.44
C ASP A 89 -7.48 -26.37 8.60
N GLY A 90 -6.38 -25.79 9.10
CA GLY A 90 -5.65 -24.71 8.42
C GLY A 90 -6.29 -23.32 8.54
N ILE A 91 -7.35 -23.18 9.35
CA ILE A 91 -8.10 -21.94 9.54
C ILE A 91 -7.90 -21.41 10.96
N ILE A 92 -7.49 -20.15 11.05
CA ILE A 92 -7.48 -19.36 12.29
C ILE A 92 -8.83 -18.65 12.41
N LYS A 93 -9.46 -18.78 13.59
CA LYS A 93 -10.61 -17.97 13.99
C LYS A 93 -10.20 -17.08 15.16
N PHE A 94 -10.59 -15.82 15.09
CA PHE A 94 -10.42 -14.85 16.17
C PHE A 94 -11.76 -14.37 16.68
N LYS A 95 -11.88 -14.28 18.00
CA LYS A 95 -13.03 -13.69 18.69
C LYS A 95 -12.58 -12.89 19.91
N ALA A 96 -13.16 -11.71 20.12
CA ALA A 96 -13.11 -11.00 21.39
C ALA A 96 -14.46 -11.16 22.13
N VAL A 97 -14.42 -11.34 23.44
CA VAL A 97 -15.62 -11.51 24.29
C VAL A 97 -15.55 -10.52 25.45
N SER A 98 -16.47 -9.55 25.52
CA SER A 98 -16.48 -8.57 26.62
C SER A 98 -16.87 -9.18 27.96
N PRO A 99 -16.63 -8.46 29.08
CA PRO A 99 -17.10 -8.85 30.40
C PRO A 99 -18.61 -9.11 30.50
N ASP A 100 -19.42 -8.43 29.67
CA ASP A 100 -20.87 -8.62 29.57
C ASP A 100 -21.30 -9.82 28.69
N GLY A 101 -20.34 -10.53 28.10
CA GLY A 101 -20.56 -11.68 27.23
C GLY A 101 -20.87 -11.33 25.77
N GLN A 102 -20.85 -10.06 25.37
CA GLN A 102 -20.99 -9.70 23.95
C GLN A 102 -19.76 -10.17 23.16
N GLU A 103 -20.01 -10.76 21.99
CA GLU A 103 -18.96 -11.33 21.15
C GLU A 103 -18.70 -10.46 19.91
N PHE A 104 -17.44 -10.36 19.53
CA PHE A 104 -16.97 -9.77 18.29
C PHE A 104 -16.05 -10.79 17.59
N ALA A 105 -16.29 -11.11 16.32
CA ALA A 105 -15.47 -12.05 15.59
C ALA A 105 -14.97 -11.46 14.27
N LEU A 106 -13.73 -11.80 13.92
CA LEU A 106 -13.20 -11.53 12.58
C LEU A 106 -13.55 -12.69 11.64
N PRO A 107 -13.53 -12.48 10.32
CA PRO A 107 -13.66 -13.55 9.35
C PRO A 107 -12.62 -14.66 9.55
N ASP A 108 -12.95 -15.86 9.09
CA ASP A 108 -12.04 -17.01 9.08
C ASP A 108 -10.80 -16.71 8.21
N ILE A 109 -9.60 -16.92 8.74
CA ILE A 109 -8.34 -16.64 8.06
C ILE A 109 -7.61 -17.94 7.77
N LYS A 110 -7.24 -18.18 6.50
CA LYS A 110 -6.39 -19.31 6.14
C LYS A 110 -4.95 -19.04 6.58
N TYR A 111 -4.40 -19.91 7.42
CA TYR A 111 -3.05 -19.73 7.96
C TYR A 111 -1.98 -19.68 6.86
N GLU A 112 -2.13 -20.49 5.82
CA GLU A 112 -1.23 -20.48 4.66
C GLU A 112 -1.18 -19.14 3.93
N ASN A 113 -2.27 -18.37 3.93
CA ASN A 113 -2.24 -17.04 3.30
C ASN A 113 -1.32 -16.09 4.07
N LEU A 114 -1.30 -16.16 5.40
CA LEU A 114 -0.46 -15.29 6.23
C LEU A 114 1.02 -15.46 5.89
N LYS A 115 1.46 -16.71 5.64
CA LYS A 115 2.83 -17.04 5.23
C LYS A 115 3.24 -16.43 3.89
N THR A 116 2.28 -16.03 3.06
CA THR A 116 2.53 -15.37 1.77
C THR A 116 2.54 -13.85 1.87
N TYR A 117 2.30 -13.26 3.04
CA TYR A 117 2.15 -11.82 3.19
C TYR A 117 3.41 -11.12 3.72
N GLU A 118 3.58 -9.89 3.26
CA GLU A 118 4.33 -8.83 3.93
C GLU A 118 3.31 -7.88 4.57
N ILE A 119 3.41 -7.69 5.88
CA ILE A 119 2.44 -6.92 6.66
C ILE A 119 3.22 -5.82 7.36
N ARG A 120 2.95 -4.57 6.99
CA ARG A 120 3.44 -3.41 7.74
C ARG A 120 2.42 -3.01 8.78
N VAL A 121 2.79 -3.12 10.06
CA VAL A 121 1.96 -2.73 11.20
C VAL A 121 2.42 -1.36 11.67
N ASN A 122 1.53 -0.38 11.62
CA ASN A 122 1.76 0.98 12.13
C ASN A 122 1.00 1.15 13.43
N ILE A 123 1.64 1.69 14.45
CA ILE A 123 1.08 1.75 15.80
C ILE A 123 1.20 3.18 16.31
N VAL A 124 0.06 3.75 16.72
CA VAL A 124 -0.04 5.06 17.36
C VAL A 124 -0.73 4.89 18.71
N GLY A 125 -0.01 5.09 19.81
CA GLY A 125 -0.54 5.09 21.17
C GLY A 125 -0.86 6.50 21.66
N GLY A 126 -1.86 6.65 22.52
CA GLY A 126 -2.24 7.97 23.04
C GLY A 126 -1.25 8.61 24.01
N ASN A 127 -0.25 7.86 24.47
CA ASN A 127 0.93 8.37 25.18
C ASN A 127 2.01 8.95 24.25
N GLY A 128 1.73 9.08 22.95
CA GLY A 128 2.68 9.55 21.94
C GLY A 128 3.56 8.45 21.35
N PHE A 129 3.37 7.18 21.73
CA PHE A 129 4.06 6.05 21.11
C PHE A 129 3.75 6.01 19.61
N LYS A 130 4.79 6.01 18.76
CA LYS A 130 4.66 5.95 17.31
C LYS A 130 5.75 5.05 16.74
N LYS A 131 5.40 3.85 16.26
CA LYS A 131 6.34 2.91 15.62
C LYS A 131 5.69 2.15 14.47
N ALA A 132 6.52 1.69 13.53
CA ALA A 132 6.13 0.77 12.48
C ALA A 132 6.98 -0.50 12.54
N TYR A 133 6.40 -1.61 12.12
CA TYR A 133 7.05 -2.91 12.06
C TYR A 133 6.70 -3.61 10.75
N MET A 134 7.68 -4.27 10.15
CA MET A 134 7.50 -5.12 8.99
C MET A 134 7.49 -6.59 9.42
N ILE A 135 6.41 -7.28 9.09
CA ILE A 135 6.26 -8.72 9.31
C ILE A 135 6.33 -9.42 7.95
N LYS A 136 7.35 -10.27 7.75
CA LYS A 136 7.57 -10.98 6.49
C LYS A 136 7.24 -12.46 6.64
N ASN A 137 6.44 -12.98 5.71
CA ASN A 137 6.00 -14.37 5.66
C ASN A 137 5.41 -14.86 6.98
N TYR A 138 4.80 -13.94 7.74
CA TYR A 138 4.26 -14.16 9.08
C TYR A 138 5.24 -14.79 10.09
N ASP A 139 6.54 -14.55 9.90
CA ASP A 139 7.59 -15.12 10.73
C ASP A 139 8.57 -14.05 11.19
N THR A 140 9.26 -13.37 10.28
CA THR A 140 10.24 -12.36 10.69
C THR A 140 9.55 -11.05 11.03
N ILE A 141 9.88 -10.46 12.20
CA ILE A 141 9.36 -9.16 12.65
C ILE A 141 10.56 -8.21 12.80
N GLU A 142 10.53 -7.10 12.07
CA GLU A 142 11.58 -6.08 12.07
C GLU A 142 10.96 -4.71 12.34
N GLU A 143 11.62 -3.86 13.13
CA GLU A 143 11.23 -2.46 13.25
C GLU A 143 11.49 -1.75 11.91
N ASP A 144 10.49 -1.02 11.41
CA ASP A 144 10.54 -0.30 10.15
C ASP A 144 10.82 1.18 10.44
N SER A 145 11.89 1.73 9.83
CA SER A 145 12.32 3.10 10.06
C SER A 145 11.54 4.14 9.25
N GLY A 146 10.65 3.70 8.36
CA GLY A 146 9.82 4.58 7.55
C GLY A 146 8.75 5.31 8.38
N PRO A 147 8.06 6.29 7.78
CA PRO A 147 7.06 7.07 8.49
C PRO A 147 5.88 6.19 8.94
N VAL A 148 5.33 6.49 10.11
CA VAL A 148 4.25 5.71 10.71
C VAL A 148 2.92 6.29 10.26
N MET A 149 2.17 5.47 9.50
CA MET A 149 0.85 5.81 8.99
C MET A 149 -0.22 5.66 10.07
N ASN A 150 -1.18 6.58 10.06
CA ASN A 150 -2.43 6.47 10.78
C ASN A 150 -3.58 6.55 9.78
N MET A 151 -4.23 5.42 9.48
CA MET A 151 -5.34 5.41 8.52
C MET A 151 -6.62 6.08 9.03
N PHE A 152 -6.67 6.42 10.31
CA PHE A 152 -7.73 7.24 10.89
C PHE A 152 -7.43 8.74 10.78
N GLY A 153 -6.24 9.13 10.30
CA GLY A 153 -5.79 10.51 10.21
C GLY A 153 -5.99 11.26 11.53
N ASP A 154 -6.63 12.43 11.46
CA ASP A 154 -7.00 13.24 12.63
C ASP A 154 -8.37 12.88 13.25
N GLN A 155 -9.11 11.91 12.68
CA GLN A 155 -10.48 11.62 13.08
C GLN A 155 -10.56 10.94 14.45
N ILE A 156 -9.54 10.15 14.81
CA ILE A 156 -9.44 9.47 16.10
C ILE A 156 -8.11 9.84 16.73
N LYS A 157 -8.16 10.33 17.97
CA LYS A 157 -6.99 10.63 18.80
C LYS A 157 -7.02 9.69 20.00
N PRO A 158 -6.13 8.67 20.06
CA PRO A 158 -6.12 7.74 21.16
C PRO A 158 -5.76 8.47 22.45
N LYS A 159 -6.38 8.10 23.57
CA LYS A 159 -6.01 8.53 24.91
C LYS A 159 -4.88 7.65 25.45
N ASP A 160 -4.32 8.04 26.58
CA ASP A 160 -3.33 7.21 27.28
C ASP A 160 -3.87 5.79 27.54
N GLY A 161 -3.08 4.78 27.17
CA GLY A 161 -3.49 3.38 27.15
C GLY A 161 -4.42 2.95 26.00
N GLU A 162 -4.74 3.81 25.04
CA GLU A 162 -5.45 3.44 23.80
C GLU A 162 -4.47 3.36 22.61
N TYR A 163 -4.81 2.54 21.63
CA TYR A 163 -3.94 2.29 20.47
C TYR A 163 -4.72 2.27 19.16
N LEU A 164 -4.14 2.89 18.14
CA LEU A 164 -4.53 2.75 16.74
C LEU A 164 -3.52 1.86 16.03
N PHE A 165 -4.01 0.81 15.39
CA PHE A 165 -3.25 -0.06 14.52
C PHE A 165 -3.67 0.19 13.07
N SER A 166 -2.71 0.44 12.19
CA SER A 166 -2.95 0.48 10.74
C SER A 166 -2.08 -0.56 10.06
N TYR A 167 -2.70 -1.48 9.34
CA TYR A 167 -2.06 -2.56 8.60
C TYR A 167 -2.00 -2.19 7.12
N ASP A 168 -0.84 -2.36 6.50
CA ASP A 168 -0.66 -2.38 5.05
C ASP A 168 -0.17 -3.77 4.66
N THR A 169 -1.07 -4.57 4.09
CA THR A 169 -0.84 -5.99 3.78
C THR A 169 -0.72 -6.18 2.28
N ARG A 170 0.35 -6.84 1.87
CA ARG A 170 0.57 -7.25 0.49
C ARG A 170 1.03 -8.69 0.44
N THR A 171 0.87 -9.34 -0.70
CA THR A 171 1.59 -10.60 -0.93
C THR A 171 3.07 -10.28 -1.06
N SER A 172 3.93 -11.05 -0.40
CA SER A 172 5.36 -11.11 -0.70
C SER A 172 5.50 -11.22 -2.22
N ALA A 173 6.51 -10.57 -2.80
CA ALA A 173 6.68 -10.52 -4.27
C ALA A 173 6.91 -11.93 -4.85
N VAL A 174 5.83 -12.69 -5.05
CA VAL A 174 5.84 -14.04 -5.60
C VAL A 174 5.37 -13.94 -7.05
N GLY A 175 6.33 -13.63 -7.93
CA GLY A 175 6.19 -13.77 -9.38
C GLY A 175 6.48 -12.49 -10.14
N GLU A 176 7.57 -12.50 -10.91
CA GLU A 176 7.85 -11.55 -11.98
C GLU A 176 6.85 -11.75 -13.13
N SER A 177 5.60 -11.37 -12.91
CA SER A 177 4.53 -11.55 -13.90
C SER A 177 4.62 -10.53 -15.03
N LEU A 178 5.24 -9.38 -14.78
CA LEU A 178 5.40 -8.31 -15.74
C LEU A 178 6.87 -8.13 -16.12
N LYS A 179 7.20 -8.31 -17.40
CA LYS A 179 8.53 -8.13 -17.97
C LYS A 179 8.44 -7.51 -19.36
N GLY A 180 9.51 -6.81 -19.75
CA GLY A 180 9.68 -6.26 -21.08
C GLY A 180 9.97 -4.77 -21.04
N SER A 181 9.94 -4.14 -22.20
CA SER A 181 10.25 -2.72 -22.34
C SER A 181 9.18 -2.04 -23.16
N VAL A 182 8.86 -0.81 -22.80
CA VAL A 182 7.88 0.02 -23.47
C VAL A 182 8.50 1.40 -23.76
N PRO A 183 8.29 1.95 -24.95
CA PRO A 183 8.65 3.34 -25.18
C PRO A 183 7.81 4.22 -24.25
N PHE A 184 8.46 5.18 -23.59
CA PHE A 184 7.77 6.25 -22.90
C PHE A 184 8.21 7.59 -23.47
N PHE A 185 7.40 8.61 -23.29
CA PHE A 185 7.79 9.98 -23.59
C PHE A 185 7.50 10.88 -22.40
N LYS A 186 8.32 11.93 -22.25
CA LYS A 186 8.11 12.95 -21.22
C LYS A 186 7.09 13.96 -21.74
N HIS A 187 5.96 14.11 -21.06
CA HIS A 187 5.01 15.17 -21.34
C HIS A 187 5.64 16.54 -21.04
N LYS A 188 5.10 17.64 -21.59
CA LYS A 188 5.62 19.01 -21.33
C LYS A 188 5.55 19.42 -19.85
N TYR A 189 4.75 18.71 -19.04
CA TYR A 189 4.66 18.88 -17.59
C TYR A 189 5.54 17.91 -16.79
N GLY A 190 6.38 17.13 -17.46
CA GLY A 190 7.36 16.24 -16.85
C GLY A 190 6.91 14.79 -16.70
N TRP A 191 5.61 14.49 -16.74
CA TRP A 191 5.08 13.13 -16.58
C TRP A 191 5.64 12.13 -17.58
N PHE A 192 5.82 10.89 -17.14
CA PHE A 192 6.11 9.77 -18.03
C PHE A 192 4.81 9.19 -18.57
N LEU A 193 4.67 9.21 -19.90
CA LEU A 193 3.52 8.68 -20.60
C LEU A 193 3.88 7.41 -21.37
N ILE A 194 3.04 6.38 -21.25
CA ILE A 194 3.10 5.16 -22.07
C ILE A 194 1.75 4.92 -22.76
N GLU A 195 1.75 4.46 -24.00
CA GLU A 195 0.51 4.14 -24.73
C GLU A 195 -0.01 2.77 -24.30
N GLY A 196 -1.26 2.73 -23.82
CA GLY A 196 -1.99 1.51 -23.51
C GLY A 196 -3.03 1.19 -24.59
N GLU A 197 -3.23 -0.10 -24.84
CA GLU A 197 -4.21 -0.66 -25.78
C GLU A 197 -5.08 -1.71 -25.07
N PHE A 198 -6.40 -1.64 -25.30
CA PHE A 198 -7.37 -2.60 -24.77
C PHE A 198 -7.78 -3.65 -25.80
N SER A 199 -8.50 -4.69 -25.35
CA SER A 199 -8.95 -5.80 -26.20
C SER A 199 -9.90 -5.39 -27.34
N ASP A 200 -10.60 -4.27 -27.21
CA ASP A 200 -11.48 -3.71 -28.24
C ASP A 200 -10.76 -2.76 -29.20
N GLY A 201 -9.43 -2.63 -29.08
CA GLY A 201 -8.56 -1.82 -29.93
C GLY A 201 -8.50 -0.34 -29.57
N LYS A 202 -9.19 0.10 -28.51
CA LYS A 202 -9.04 1.48 -28.01
C LYS A 202 -7.63 1.70 -27.48
N LYS A 203 -7.11 2.92 -27.69
CA LYS A 203 -5.75 3.32 -27.30
C LYS A 203 -5.73 4.70 -26.65
N GLY A 204 -4.78 4.91 -25.74
CA GLY A 204 -4.46 6.22 -25.21
C GLY A 204 -3.30 6.19 -24.24
N ASN A 205 -2.91 7.35 -23.77
CA ASN A 205 -1.73 7.49 -22.91
C ASN A 205 -2.09 7.33 -21.44
N PHE A 206 -1.19 6.67 -20.71
CA PHE A 206 -1.26 6.53 -19.28
C PHE A 206 -0.10 7.27 -18.62
N ILE A 207 -0.38 8.03 -17.57
CA ILE A 207 0.65 8.52 -16.65
C ILE A 207 1.20 7.34 -15.86
N VAL A 208 2.51 7.17 -15.82
CA VAL A 208 3.16 6.22 -14.91
C VAL A 208 3.39 6.92 -13.57
N ASP A 209 2.72 6.45 -12.51
CA ASP A 209 2.60 7.19 -11.26
C ASP A 209 2.97 6.33 -10.04
N PHE A 210 4.13 6.63 -9.43
CA PHE A 210 4.55 6.04 -8.16
C PHE A 210 3.79 6.56 -6.93
N GLY A 211 3.10 7.69 -7.05
CA GLY A 211 2.18 8.25 -6.05
C GLY A 211 0.77 7.65 -6.11
N ALA A 212 0.41 6.95 -7.19
CA ALA A 212 -0.89 6.28 -7.27
C ALA A 212 -0.81 4.87 -6.67
N THR A 213 -1.53 4.62 -5.58
CA THR A 213 -1.61 3.27 -4.98
C THR A 213 -2.42 2.28 -5.83
N GLY A 214 -3.26 2.78 -6.73
CA GLY A 214 -4.06 1.99 -7.65
C GLY A 214 -4.24 2.69 -8.98
N SER A 215 -4.41 1.90 -10.04
CA SER A 215 -4.57 2.41 -11.40
C SER A 215 -5.98 2.97 -11.63
N VAL A 216 -6.08 3.98 -12.49
CA VAL A 216 -7.32 4.70 -12.81
C VAL A 216 -7.46 4.83 -14.32
N MET A 217 -8.69 4.80 -14.85
CA MET A 217 -8.96 5.04 -16.27
C MET A 217 -10.28 5.78 -16.50
N LEU A 218 -10.40 6.42 -17.67
CA LEU A 218 -11.64 7.05 -18.11
C LEU A 218 -12.69 6.02 -18.53
N VAL A 219 -13.95 6.31 -18.21
CA VAL A 219 -15.11 5.47 -18.54
C VAL A 219 -15.23 5.17 -20.03
N ASP A 220 -14.92 6.13 -20.90
CA ASP A 220 -15.00 5.97 -22.36
C ASP A 220 -14.04 4.91 -22.91
N TYR A 221 -13.03 4.54 -22.12
CA TYR A 221 -12.02 3.55 -22.48
C TYR A 221 -12.26 2.18 -21.84
N VAL A 222 -13.28 2.04 -21.00
CA VAL A 222 -13.66 0.75 -20.44
C VAL A 222 -14.05 -0.20 -21.58
N PRO A 223 -13.51 -1.43 -21.63
CA PRO A 223 -13.89 -2.41 -22.65
C PRO A 223 -15.39 -2.71 -22.61
N LYS A 224 -15.98 -2.94 -23.79
CA LYS A 224 -17.42 -3.22 -23.89
C LYS A 224 -17.78 -4.47 -23.10
N GLY A 225 -18.82 -4.37 -22.27
CA GLY A 225 -19.33 -5.48 -21.46
C GLY A 225 -18.65 -5.67 -20.11
N THR A 226 -17.60 -4.90 -19.79
CA THR A 226 -16.94 -4.94 -18.48
C THR A 226 -17.89 -4.46 -17.38
N HIS A 227 -18.05 -5.27 -16.33
CA HIS A 227 -18.80 -4.88 -15.14
C HIS A 227 -17.97 -3.93 -14.26
N LEU A 228 -18.60 -2.84 -13.79
CA LEU A 228 -18.06 -1.97 -12.74
C LEU A 228 -18.68 -2.29 -11.38
N GLU A 229 -17.86 -2.49 -10.35
CA GLU A 229 -18.28 -2.70 -8.97
C GLU A 229 -17.79 -1.55 -8.09
N MET A 230 -18.63 -1.07 -7.18
CA MET A 230 -18.20 -0.04 -6.24
C MET A 230 -17.24 -0.64 -5.21
N PRO A 231 -16.08 -0.01 -4.96
CA PRO A 231 -15.15 -0.49 -3.96
C PRO A 231 -15.79 -0.31 -2.57
N VAL A 232 -15.85 -1.39 -1.79
CA VAL A 232 -16.38 -1.38 -0.42
C VAL A 232 -15.32 -1.83 0.58
N ALA A 233 -15.25 -1.13 1.70
CA ALA A 233 -14.56 -1.56 2.90
C ALA A 233 -15.56 -2.29 3.79
N THR A 234 -15.05 -3.18 4.64
CA THR A 234 -15.86 -3.89 5.61
C THR A 234 -15.41 -3.47 7.00
N GLN A 235 -16.32 -2.88 7.76
CA GLN A 235 -16.13 -2.58 9.16
C GLN A 235 -16.72 -3.74 9.97
N TYR A 236 -15.92 -4.29 10.87
CA TYR A 236 -16.36 -5.28 11.84
C TYR A 236 -16.44 -4.59 13.20
N SER A 237 -17.56 -4.71 13.90
CA SER A 237 -17.73 -4.23 15.27
C SER A 237 -18.60 -5.19 16.09
N LYS A 238 -18.79 -4.86 17.38
CA LYS A 238 -19.73 -5.57 18.26
C LYS A 238 -21.19 -5.49 17.79
N ASP A 239 -21.52 -4.51 16.93
CA ASP A 239 -22.85 -4.37 16.31
C ASP A 239 -23.00 -5.20 15.02
N GLY A 240 -21.93 -5.88 14.61
CA GLY A 240 -21.89 -6.74 13.43
C GLY A 240 -21.03 -6.19 12.29
N GLU A 241 -21.28 -6.72 11.10
CA GLU A 241 -20.59 -6.33 9.88
C GLU A 241 -21.32 -5.18 9.18
N LYS A 242 -20.57 -4.14 8.81
CA LYS A 242 -21.07 -3.02 8.00
C LYS A 242 -20.19 -2.82 6.78
N LYS A 243 -20.80 -2.83 5.59
CA LYS A 243 -20.13 -2.36 4.37
C LYS A 243 -20.11 -0.83 4.36
N VAL A 244 -18.95 -0.27 4.08
CA VAL A 244 -18.73 1.18 3.96
C VAL A 244 -18.13 1.44 2.58
N GLU A 245 -18.64 2.44 1.88
CA GLU A 245 -18.09 2.80 0.58
C GLU A 245 -16.65 3.29 0.72
N VAL A 246 -15.75 2.81 -0.14
CA VAL A 246 -14.37 3.29 -0.20
C VAL A 246 -14.33 4.55 -1.04
N VAL A 247 -14.09 5.66 -0.38
CA VAL A 247 -13.78 6.91 -1.06
C VAL A 247 -12.36 6.88 -1.64
N MET A 248 -12.21 7.36 -2.88
CA MET A 248 -10.88 7.60 -3.45
C MET A 248 -10.41 8.98 -2.99
N GLN A 249 -9.19 9.08 -2.47
CA GLN A 249 -8.59 10.36 -2.15
C GLN A 249 -7.89 10.91 -3.40
N GLY A 250 -8.17 12.16 -3.74
CA GLY A 250 -7.34 12.96 -4.64
C GLY A 250 -6.26 13.69 -3.85
N ALA A 251 -5.58 14.63 -4.50
CA ALA A 251 -4.50 15.39 -3.87
C ALA A 251 -5.03 16.32 -2.77
N ASN A 252 -6.19 16.94 -2.98
CA ASN A 252 -6.72 18.00 -2.14
C ASN A 252 -8.06 17.66 -1.49
N ASP A 253 -8.84 16.77 -2.10
CA ASP A 253 -10.10 16.35 -1.53
C ASP A 253 -10.38 14.88 -1.85
N THR A 254 -11.47 14.36 -1.31
CA THR A 254 -12.07 13.12 -1.74
C THR A 254 -12.62 13.28 -3.16
N VAL A 255 -12.25 12.34 -4.04
CA VAL A 255 -12.86 12.23 -5.36
C VAL A 255 -14.35 11.94 -5.18
N SER A 256 -15.20 12.80 -5.72
CA SER A 256 -16.65 12.69 -5.54
C SER A 256 -17.19 11.36 -6.06
N THR A 257 -18.28 10.88 -5.45
CA THR A 257 -18.99 9.67 -5.88
C THR A 257 -19.57 9.81 -7.29
N ASP A 258 -19.83 11.04 -7.75
CA ASP A 258 -20.26 11.31 -9.13
C ASP A 258 -19.10 11.19 -10.14
N LEU A 259 -17.85 11.27 -9.66
CA LEU A 259 -16.65 11.16 -10.47
C LEU A 259 -16.10 9.73 -10.49
N LEU A 260 -16.14 9.00 -9.37
CA LEU A 260 -15.75 7.59 -9.29
C LEU A 260 -16.93 6.67 -9.62
N LEU A 261 -16.89 5.99 -10.77
CA LEU A 261 -17.98 5.11 -11.22
C LEU A 261 -17.85 3.66 -10.73
N GLY A 262 -16.71 3.31 -10.14
CA GLY A 262 -16.42 1.98 -9.59
C GLY A 262 -15.05 1.46 -9.99
N LYS A 263 -14.90 0.15 -9.94
CA LYS A 263 -13.69 -0.60 -10.28
C LYS A 263 -14.07 -1.69 -11.28
N THR A 264 -13.23 -1.92 -12.29
CA THR A 264 -13.51 -2.98 -13.26
C THR A 264 -13.32 -4.36 -12.63
N GLU A 265 -14.03 -5.35 -13.13
CA GLU A 265 -13.56 -6.74 -13.10
C GLU A 265 -12.17 -6.88 -13.78
N PRO A 266 -11.45 -8.00 -13.61
CA PRO A 266 -10.15 -8.20 -14.24
C PRO A 266 -10.17 -8.00 -15.77
N ILE A 267 -9.39 -7.02 -16.26
CA ILE A 267 -9.20 -6.74 -17.69
C ILE A 267 -7.73 -6.93 -18.10
N THR A 268 -7.50 -6.94 -19.42
CA THR A 268 -6.14 -6.95 -20.00
C THR A 268 -5.83 -5.59 -20.61
N ILE A 269 -4.65 -5.06 -20.30
CA ILE A 269 -4.10 -3.83 -20.90
C ILE A 269 -2.74 -4.15 -21.50
N LYS A 270 -2.51 -3.74 -22.73
CA LYS A 270 -1.24 -3.92 -23.45
C LYS A 270 -0.49 -2.59 -23.55
N PHE A 271 0.77 -2.57 -23.16
CA PHE A 271 1.70 -1.44 -23.33
C PHE A 271 2.84 -1.90 -24.23
N GLY A 272 2.83 -1.55 -25.52
CA GLY A 272 3.80 -2.14 -26.47
C GLY A 272 3.77 -3.68 -26.40
N ASP A 273 4.90 -4.32 -26.12
CA ASP A 273 4.97 -5.79 -25.98
C ASP A 273 4.66 -6.30 -24.56
N VAL A 274 4.44 -5.40 -23.61
CA VAL A 274 4.15 -5.73 -22.21
C VAL A 274 2.65 -5.91 -22.03
N ILE A 275 2.22 -7.06 -21.53
CA ILE A 275 0.80 -7.39 -21.33
C ILE A 275 0.50 -7.49 -19.84
N VAL A 276 -0.31 -6.57 -19.33
CA VAL A 276 -0.85 -6.63 -17.97
C VAL A 276 -2.16 -7.41 -18.00
N LYS A 277 -2.12 -8.63 -17.47
CA LYS A 277 -3.32 -9.42 -17.20
C LYS A 277 -3.89 -9.08 -15.83
N ASP A 278 -5.19 -9.30 -15.68
CA ASP A 278 -5.92 -9.11 -14.42
C ASP A 278 -5.69 -7.72 -13.82
N ALA A 279 -5.70 -6.69 -14.66
CA ALA A 279 -5.74 -5.31 -14.22
C ALA A 279 -7.15 -5.00 -13.72
N THR A 280 -7.27 -4.25 -12.62
CA THR A 280 -8.58 -3.86 -12.09
C THR A 280 -8.62 -2.37 -11.79
N PRO A 281 -8.42 -1.52 -12.82
CA PRO A 281 -8.38 -0.07 -12.63
C PRO A 281 -9.71 0.44 -12.06
N ARG A 282 -9.63 1.53 -11.30
CA ARG A 282 -10.79 2.35 -10.94
C ARG A 282 -11.23 3.15 -12.17
N VAL A 283 -12.53 3.32 -12.33
CA VAL A 283 -13.10 4.03 -13.47
C VAL A 283 -13.61 5.38 -13.00
N VAL A 284 -13.10 6.43 -13.63
CA VAL A 284 -13.59 7.80 -13.42
C VAL A 284 -14.31 8.31 -14.64
N LYS A 285 -15.29 9.19 -14.41
CA LYS A 285 -16.08 9.82 -15.46
C LYS A 285 -15.24 10.73 -16.34
N GLU A 286 -14.38 11.53 -15.73
CA GLU A 286 -13.53 12.51 -16.40
C GLU A 286 -12.22 12.71 -15.62
N PHE A 287 -11.23 13.32 -16.27
CA PHE A 287 -10.04 13.86 -15.60
C PHE A 287 -10.11 15.39 -15.61
N PRO A 288 -9.34 16.07 -14.76
CA PRO A 288 -9.15 17.52 -14.88
C PRO A 288 -8.86 17.90 -16.34
N PRO A 289 -9.50 18.97 -16.88
CA PRO A 289 -9.35 19.34 -18.30
C PRO A 289 -7.89 19.48 -18.75
N THR A 290 -7.02 19.94 -17.84
CA THR A 290 -5.56 20.05 -18.04
C THR A 290 -4.85 18.73 -18.34
N LEU A 291 -5.44 17.59 -18.00
CA LEU A 291 -4.93 16.25 -18.34
C LEU A 291 -5.47 15.74 -19.68
N VAL A 292 -6.74 16.01 -19.99
CA VAL A 292 -7.42 15.41 -21.16
C VAL A 292 -7.05 16.11 -22.47
N GLU A 293 -7.01 17.45 -22.45
CA GLU A 293 -6.73 18.26 -23.66
C GLU A 293 -5.30 18.09 -24.16
N GLU A 294 -4.41 17.54 -23.32
CA GLU A 294 -2.97 17.55 -23.54
C GLU A 294 -2.40 16.13 -23.48
N GLY A 295 -2.37 15.47 -24.64
CA GLY A 295 -1.69 14.20 -24.81
C GLY A 295 -2.58 12.96 -24.78
N ASN A 296 -3.90 13.10 -24.94
CA ASN A 296 -4.84 11.96 -24.95
C ASN A 296 -4.61 11.04 -23.74
N ILE A 297 -4.56 11.63 -22.54
CA ILE A 297 -4.36 10.90 -21.29
C ILE A 297 -5.69 10.25 -20.91
N ILE A 298 -5.68 8.93 -20.84
CA ILE A 298 -6.87 8.11 -20.60
C ILE A 298 -6.81 7.36 -19.28
N GLY A 299 -5.68 7.42 -18.58
CA GLY A 299 -5.52 6.77 -17.30
C GLY A 299 -4.21 7.09 -16.58
N VAL A 300 -4.10 6.49 -15.40
CA VAL A 300 -2.92 6.48 -14.53
C VAL A 300 -2.61 5.03 -14.19
N ILE A 301 -1.35 4.63 -14.33
CA ILE A 301 -0.86 3.32 -13.89
C ILE A 301 -0.21 3.51 -12.54
N GLY A 302 -0.81 2.90 -11.52
CA GLY A 302 -0.34 2.94 -10.15
C GLY A 302 0.42 1.69 -9.71
N MET A 303 0.75 1.67 -8.43
CA MET A 303 1.55 0.65 -7.76
C MET A 303 0.92 -0.75 -7.79
N ASP A 304 -0.39 -0.86 -7.98
CA ASP A 304 -1.11 -2.13 -8.18
C ASP A 304 -0.70 -2.87 -9.47
N ILE A 305 -0.32 -2.13 -10.51
CA ILE A 305 0.25 -2.70 -11.75
C ILE A 305 1.78 -2.68 -11.70
N LEU A 306 2.38 -1.57 -11.26
CA LEU A 306 3.83 -1.38 -11.32
C LEU A 306 4.59 -2.44 -10.49
N ARG A 307 4.08 -2.82 -9.32
CA ARG A 307 4.70 -3.86 -8.46
C ARG A 307 4.50 -5.29 -8.97
N LYS A 308 3.77 -5.51 -10.07
CA LYS A 308 3.73 -6.82 -10.75
C LYS A 308 5.07 -7.19 -11.40
N SER A 309 5.97 -6.22 -11.51
CA SER A 309 7.39 -6.39 -11.86
C SER A 309 8.26 -6.36 -10.61
N SER A 310 9.41 -7.04 -10.61
CA SER A 310 10.39 -6.94 -9.52
C SER A 310 11.18 -5.64 -9.55
N SER A 311 11.35 -5.06 -10.74
CA SER A 311 11.96 -3.74 -10.91
C SER A 311 11.31 -2.94 -12.03
N ILE A 312 11.41 -1.61 -11.92
CA ILE A 312 11.05 -0.67 -12.97
C ILE A 312 12.19 0.32 -13.16
N SER A 313 12.52 0.65 -14.39
CA SER A 313 13.47 1.73 -14.68
C SER A 313 13.11 2.54 -15.91
N PHE A 314 13.51 3.80 -15.92
CA PHE A 314 13.37 4.75 -17.01
C PHE A 314 14.76 5.20 -17.47
N GLU A 315 15.10 4.92 -18.72
CA GLU A 315 16.38 5.31 -19.32
C GLU A 315 16.19 5.50 -20.83
N ASN A 316 16.75 6.55 -21.42
CA ASN A 316 16.75 6.75 -22.88
C ASN A 316 15.37 6.61 -23.56
N SER A 317 14.31 7.16 -22.93
CA SER A 317 12.91 7.05 -23.41
C SER A 317 12.34 5.63 -23.47
N VAL A 318 12.95 4.70 -22.73
CA VAL A 318 12.48 3.34 -22.54
C VAL A 318 12.21 3.07 -21.07
N MET A 319 11.00 2.59 -20.78
CA MET A 319 10.62 2.09 -19.47
C MET A 319 10.76 0.58 -19.52
N THR A 320 11.45 0.00 -18.55
CA THR A 320 11.71 -1.44 -18.48
C THR A 320 11.07 -2.03 -17.23
N PHE A 321 10.28 -3.08 -17.42
CA PHE A 321 9.80 -3.99 -16.39
C PHE A 321 10.78 -5.18 -16.33
N GLY A 322 11.50 -5.32 -15.22
CA GLY A 322 12.60 -6.26 -15.10
C GLY A 322 12.58 -7.12 -13.83
N SER A 323 13.53 -8.05 -13.79
CA SER A 323 13.83 -8.87 -12.61
C SER A 323 14.84 -8.21 -11.66
N TYR A 324 15.60 -7.23 -12.15
CA TYR A 324 16.55 -6.44 -11.39
C TYR A 324 16.81 -5.09 -12.08
N ILE A 325 17.27 -4.11 -11.31
CA ILE A 325 17.85 -2.89 -11.88
C ILE A 325 19.25 -3.19 -12.41
N LYS A 326 19.50 -2.85 -13.67
CA LYS A 326 20.84 -2.85 -14.24
C LYS A 326 21.75 -2.01 -13.34
N LYS A 327 22.87 -2.58 -12.89
CA LYS A 327 23.87 -1.83 -12.13
C LYS A 327 24.34 -0.64 -12.96
N THR A 328 24.11 0.56 -12.43
CA THR A 328 24.60 1.83 -12.99
C THR A 328 25.61 2.44 -12.02
N ASP A 329 26.34 3.47 -12.48
CA ASP A 329 27.18 4.33 -11.63
C ASP A 329 26.32 5.32 -10.81
N GLY A 330 25.00 5.12 -10.75
CA GLY A 330 24.07 5.93 -9.99
C GLY A 330 24.16 5.69 -8.48
N SER A 331 23.41 6.49 -7.75
CA SER A 331 23.25 6.36 -6.31
C SER A 331 22.11 5.40 -5.97
N TYR A 332 22.35 4.54 -4.99
CA TYR A 332 21.40 3.53 -4.51
C TYR A 332 20.88 3.98 -3.15
N VAL A 333 19.58 4.18 -3.05
CA VAL A 333 18.90 4.68 -1.85
C VAL A 333 17.94 3.60 -1.36
N PRO A 334 18.02 3.17 -0.08
CA PRO A 334 17.04 2.24 0.48
C PRO A 334 15.62 2.76 0.34
N VAL A 335 14.69 1.86 0.02
CA VAL A 335 13.26 2.14 -0.14
C VAL A 335 12.51 1.62 1.06
N ASN A 336 11.70 2.49 1.65
CA ASN A 336 10.63 2.13 2.56
C ASN A 336 9.28 2.16 1.82
N SER A 337 8.25 1.60 2.43
CA SER A 337 6.90 1.60 1.88
C SER A 337 5.90 1.97 2.95
N VAL A 338 5.03 2.94 2.68
CA VAL A 338 3.95 3.34 3.59
C VAL A 338 2.67 3.47 2.79
N GLY A 339 1.60 2.78 3.18
CA GLY A 339 0.29 2.90 2.52
C GLY A 339 0.34 2.69 1.00
N GLY A 340 1.22 1.81 0.51
CA GLY A 340 1.50 1.58 -0.92
C GLY A 340 2.50 2.53 -1.60
N PHE A 341 2.84 3.67 -1.01
CA PHE A 341 3.80 4.65 -1.56
C PHE A 341 5.25 4.17 -1.45
N ILE A 342 6.10 4.62 -2.39
CA ILE A 342 7.55 4.49 -2.29
C ILE A 342 8.08 5.66 -1.45
N VAL A 343 8.85 5.34 -0.41
CA VAL A 343 9.43 6.34 0.48
C VAL A 343 10.94 6.23 0.49
N LEU A 344 11.61 7.37 0.36
CA LEU A 344 13.06 7.50 0.45
C LEU A 344 13.43 8.35 1.66
N ASP A 345 14.47 7.96 2.38
CA ASP A 345 14.99 8.76 3.49
C ASP A 345 15.97 9.82 2.97
N GLY A 346 15.97 10.98 3.62
CA GLY A 346 16.96 12.01 3.36
C GLY A 346 16.85 13.17 4.33
N THR A 347 17.29 14.35 3.90
CA THR A 347 17.33 15.53 4.77
C THR A 347 16.92 16.81 4.06
N ILE A 348 16.39 17.77 4.81
CA ILE A 348 16.25 19.17 4.39
C ILE A 348 16.99 20.01 5.41
N ASN A 349 18.02 20.74 4.96
CA ASN A 349 18.90 21.51 5.85
C ASN A 349 19.42 20.65 7.04
N LYS A 350 19.79 19.40 6.76
CA LYS A 350 20.25 18.36 7.72
C LYS A 350 19.19 17.82 8.68
N SER A 351 17.97 18.35 8.68
CA SER A 351 16.86 17.77 9.43
C SER A 351 16.33 16.54 8.68
N PRO A 352 16.24 15.35 9.31
CA PRO A 352 15.75 14.14 8.66
C PRO A 352 14.29 14.28 8.20
N ILE A 353 14.01 13.79 7.00
CA ILE A 353 12.67 13.73 6.41
C ILE A 353 12.54 12.47 5.55
N SER A 354 11.30 12.04 5.34
CA SER A 354 10.95 11.03 4.34
C SER A 354 10.34 11.68 3.09
N TYR A 355 10.73 11.21 1.91
CA TYR A 355 10.23 11.67 0.62
C TYR A 355 9.32 10.60 0.00
N ILE A 356 8.06 10.93 -0.26
CA ILE A 356 7.18 10.12 -1.10
C ILE A 356 7.55 10.40 -2.57
N VAL A 357 7.92 9.36 -3.30
CA VAL A 357 8.24 9.46 -4.74
C VAL A 357 6.95 9.47 -5.54
N ASP A 358 6.68 10.54 -6.27
CA ASP A 358 5.42 10.73 -6.99
C ASP A 358 5.68 11.24 -8.42
N THR A 359 5.69 10.32 -9.38
CA THR A 359 5.88 10.63 -10.80
C THR A 359 4.63 11.19 -11.47
N GLY A 360 3.47 11.16 -10.79
CA GLY A 360 2.25 11.87 -11.17
C GLY A 360 2.23 13.33 -10.71
N ALA A 361 3.02 13.70 -9.70
CA ALA A 361 3.17 15.08 -9.24
C ALA A 361 4.08 15.90 -10.16
N ARG A 362 3.58 17.03 -10.66
CA ARG A 362 4.38 17.97 -11.45
C ARG A 362 5.44 18.69 -10.61
N TYR A 363 5.10 19.02 -9.37
CA TYR A 363 5.94 19.78 -8.46
C TYR A 363 6.19 18.99 -7.18
N SER A 364 7.32 19.25 -6.56
CA SER A 364 7.62 18.75 -5.23
C SER A 364 6.88 19.58 -4.19
N ILE A 365 6.09 18.92 -3.33
CA ILE A 365 5.15 19.55 -2.41
C ILE A 365 5.57 19.25 -0.97
N ILE A 366 5.68 20.29 -0.16
CA ILE A 366 5.97 20.18 1.27
C ILE A 366 4.81 20.75 2.11
N PRO A 367 4.28 19.99 3.08
CA PRO A 367 3.31 20.52 4.05
C PRO A 367 3.91 21.59 4.94
N GLU A 368 3.09 22.58 5.32
CA GLU A 368 3.51 23.64 6.25
C GLU A 368 3.89 23.03 7.60
N ALA A 369 3.08 22.11 8.10
CA ALA A 369 3.34 21.42 9.37
C ALA A 369 4.65 20.59 9.37
N THR A 370 5.11 20.16 8.19
CA THR A 370 6.41 19.50 8.03
C THR A 370 7.55 20.51 8.11
N LEU A 371 7.45 21.66 7.45
CA LEU A 371 8.44 22.74 7.57
C LEU A 371 8.59 23.22 9.03
N ASP A 372 7.47 23.42 9.72
CA ASP A 372 7.44 23.82 11.13
C ASP A 372 8.13 22.81 12.03
N LYS A 373 7.81 21.51 11.86
CA LYS A 373 8.44 20.42 12.63
C LYS A 373 9.95 20.39 12.42
N LEU A 374 10.41 20.55 11.17
CA LEU A 374 11.83 20.50 10.84
C LEU A 374 12.58 21.77 11.25
N SER A 375 11.85 22.83 11.66
CA SER A 375 12.40 24.15 11.99
C SER A 375 13.30 24.70 10.87
N VAL A 376 12.94 24.42 9.61
CA VAL A 376 13.72 24.84 8.45
C VAL A 376 13.35 26.28 8.12
N PRO A 377 14.29 27.23 8.14
CA PRO A 377 13.97 28.60 7.76
C PRO A 377 13.68 28.65 6.26
N TYR A 378 12.56 29.27 5.90
CA TYR A 378 12.15 29.52 4.52
C TYR A 378 11.60 30.95 4.39
N TRP A 379 11.47 31.44 3.16
CA TRP A 379 10.72 32.66 2.86
C TRP A 379 9.73 32.44 1.74
N SER A 380 8.60 33.15 1.81
CA SER A 380 7.66 33.26 0.71
C SER A 380 8.32 33.98 -0.47
N THR A 381 8.11 33.46 -1.68
CA THR A 381 8.51 34.16 -2.91
C THR A 381 7.44 35.18 -3.38
N GLY A 382 6.25 35.16 -2.77
CA GLY A 382 5.07 35.88 -3.23
C GLY A 382 4.39 35.27 -4.47
N GLU A 383 4.94 34.22 -5.04
CA GLU A 383 4.36 33.48 -6.17
C GLU A 383 3.46 32.35 -5.70
N TYR A 384 2.44 32.04 -6.50
CA TYR A 384 1.49 30.97 -6.23
C TYR A 384 1.27 30.09 -7.46
N LYS A 385 0.97 28.82 -7.23
CA LYS A 385 0.51 27.86 -8.23
C LYS A 385 -0.91 27.41 -7.88
N GLU A 386 -1.74 27.24 -8.89
CA GLU A 386 -2.96 26.45 -8.75
C GLU A 386 -2.63 25.00 -9.10
N LEU A 387 -2.90 24.09 -8.17
CA LEU A 387 -2.72 22.66 -8.35
C LEU A 387 -4.09 21.96 -8.38
N ARG A 388 -4.16 20.84 -9.10
CA ARG A 388 -5.36 19.99 -9.20
C ARG A 388 -4.92 18.53 -9.13
N GLY A 389 -5.61 17.74 -8.31
CA GLY A 389 -5.47 16.29 -8.27
C GLY A 389 -6.57 15.60 -9.10
N MET A 390 -6.70 14.28 -8.94
CA MET A 390 -7.80 13.52 -9.54
C MET A 390 -9.19 13.93 -9.02
N ASP A 391 -9.27 14.59 -7.87
CA ASP A 391 -10.51 15.17 -7.33
C ASP A 391 -11.02 16.38 -8.14
N ASN A 392 -10.20 16.93 -9.03
CA ASN A 392 -10.46 18.14 -9.82
C ASN A 392 -10.74 19.42 -8.99
N THR A 393 -10.47 19.40 -7.69
CA THR A 393 -10.59 20.53 -6.79
C THR A 393 -9.30 21.36 -6.85
N PRO A 394 -9.36 22.63 -7.29
CA PRO A 394 -8.19 23.49 -7.31
C PRO A 394 -7.79 23.89 -5.90
N PHE A 395 -6.49 23.94 -5.64
CA PHE A 395 -5.95 24.55 -4.44
C PHE A 395 -4.78 25.45 -4.78
N LYS A 396 -4.77 26.62 -4.13
CA LYS A 396 -3.74 27.63 -4.31
C LYS A 396 -2.60 27.32 -3.36
N SER A 397 -1.44 27.01 -3.92
CA SER A 397 -0.24 26.67 -3.18
C SER A 397 0.80 27.76 -3.34
N GLU A 398 1.50 28.07 -2.27
CA GLU A 398 2.54 29.10 -2.26
C GLU A 398 3.88 28.51 -2.69
N ILE A 399 4.69 29.29 -3.41
CA ILE A 399 6.07 28.92 -3.69
C ILE A 399 6.95 29.51 -2.59
N VAL A 400 7.65 28.64 -1.87
CA VAL A 400 8.59 29.02 -0.82
C VAL A 400 10.01 28.70 -1.25
N ALA A 401 10.99 29.44 -0.73
CA ALA A 401 12.41 29.15 -0.93
C ALA A 401 13.08 28.86 0.40
N LEU A 402 13.94 27.85 0.42
CA LEU A 402 14.71 27.47 1.61
C LEU A 402 15.83 28.48 1.86
N SER A 403 15.94 28.95 3.10
CA SER A 403 16.84 30.07 3.41
C SER A 403 18.32 29.70 3.49
N ALA A 404 18.59 28.46 3.87
CA ALA A 404 19.92 27.89 3.93
C ALA A 404 19.84 26.37 3.81
N GLY A 405 20.95 25.76 3.42
CA GLY A 405 21.03 24.31 3.19
C GLY A 405 20.48 23.89 1.84
N GLY A 406 20.53 22.58 1.61
CA GLY A 406 19.92 21.92 0.45
C GLY A 406 19.06 20.77 0.91
N MET A 407 18.45 20.10 -0.06
CA MET A 407 17.74 18.84 0.16
C MET A 407 18.63 17.69 -0.28
N GLU A 408 18.61 16.60 0.46
CA GLU A 408 19.38 15.40 0.17
C GLU A 408 18.47 14.18 0.18
N ILE A 409 18.75 13.21 -0.68
CA ILE A 409 18.16 11.87 -0.66
C ILE A 409 19.32 10.87 -0.65
N GLY A 410 19.47 10.13 0.45
CA GLY A 410 20.69 9.34 0.69
C GLY A 410 21.95 10.21 0.46
N PRO A 411 22.90 9.80 -0.43
CA PRO A 411 24.11 10.57 -0.71
C PRO A 411 23.93 11.68 -1.76
N ILE A 412 22.73 11.88 -2.30
CA ILE A 412 22.48 12.75 -3.46
C ILE A 412 22.02 14.13 -2.99
N GLN A 413 22.73 15.17 -3.41
CA GLN A 413 22.26 16.54 -3.26
C GLN A 413 21.24 16.89 -4.35
N LEU A 414 20.05 17.32 -3.95
CA LEU A 414 19.04 17.81 -4.87
C LEU A 414 19.31 19.28 -5.23
N PRO A 415 19.16 19.66 -6.51
CA PRO A 415 19.51 21.00 -7.00
C PRO A 415 18.49 22.09 -6.68
N GLN A 416 17.30 21.72 -6.18
CA GLN A 416 16.16 22.61 -6.04
C GLN A 416 16.19 23.39 -4.72
N LYS A 417 15.91 24.70 -4.79
CA LYS A 417 15.83 25.61 -3.63
C LYS A 417 14.42 26.11 -3.34
N THR A 418 13.51 25.97 -4.30
CA THR A 418 12.11 26.41 -4.18
C THR A 418 11.19 25.21 -4.09
N LEU A 419 10.20 25.23 -3.21
CA LEU A 419 9.22 24.16 -3.04
C LEU A 419 7.82 24.74 -3.17
N VAL A 420 6.86 23.88 -3.50
CA VAL A 420 5.44 24.24 -3.39
C VAL A 420 4.97 23.89 -1.99
N MET A 421 4.62 24.89 -1.20
CA MET A 421 4.06 24.71 0.14
C MET A 421 2.55 24.52 0.05
N SER A 422 2.07 23.38 0.53
CA SER A 422 0.65 23.02 0.52
C SER A 422 0.40 21.83 1.43
N ASP A 423 -0.84 21.65 1.90
CA ASP A 423 -1.23 20.52 2.74
C ASP A 423 -2.16 19.54 2.00
N PRO A 424 -1.63 18.61 1.18
CA PRO A 424 -2.45 17.61 0.50
C PRO A 424 -3.30 16.79 1.48
N GLN A 425 -4.61 16.73 1.23
CA GLN A 425 -5.54 15.94 2.01
C GLN A 425 -5.18 14.44 1.98
N ALA A 426 -4.56 13.95 0.90
CA ALA A 426 -4.05 12.59 0.82
C ALA A 426 -3.04 12.25 1.93
N LEU A 427 -2.15 13.19 2.29
CA LEU A 427 -1.17 12.98 3.36
C LEU A 427 -1.84 13.01 4.73
N LYS A 428 -2.77 13.95 4.93
CA LYS A 428 -3.55 14.08 6.17
C LYS A 428 -4.43 12.87 6.45
N ALA A 429 -5.04 12.30 5.40
CA ALA A 429 -5.83 11.06 5.50
C ALA A 429 -5.00 9.85 5.99
N LEU A 430 -3.68 9.95 5.93
CA LEU A 430 -2.73 8.92 6.37
C LEU A 430 -1.94 9.34 7.62
N GLY A 431 -2.20 10.52 8.19
CA GLY A 431 -1.45 11.06 9.33
C GLY A 431 0.03 11.29 9.04
N LEU A 432 0.36 11.63 7.78
CA LEU A 432 1.74 11.80 7.30
C LEU A 432 2.13 13.27 7.09
N GLU A 433 1.20 14.22 7.25
CA GLU A 433 1.36 15.64 6.92
C GLU A 433 2.47 16.38 7.69
N LYS A 434 3.05 15.74 8.71
CA LYS A 434 4.17 16.27 9.51
C LYS A 434 5.50 15.56 9.25
N ASP A 435 5.48 14.44 8.55
CA ASP A 435 6.62 13.51 8.48
C ASP A 435 7.20 13.39 7.07
N VAL A 436 6.45 13.80 6.05
CA VAL A 436 6.80 13.54 4.66
C VAL A 436 6.70 14.76 3.76
N MET A 437 7.46 14.72 2.67
CA MET A 437 7.36 15.61 1.53
C MET A 437 7.09 14.77 0.26
N ILE A 438 6.35 15.31 -0.70
CA ILE A 438 6.18 14.71 -2.02
C ILE A 438 7.32 15.17 -2.92
N LEU A 439 8.05 14.22 -3.49
CA LEU A 439 9.08 14.44 -4.50
C LEU A 439 8.46 14.28 -5.89
N GLY A 440 8.32 15.39 -6.60
CA GLY A 440 7.67 15.45 -7.91
C GLY A 440 8.63 15.48 -9.09
N MET A 441 8.07 15.62 -10.29
CA MET A 441 8.79 15.61 -11.56
C MET A 441 9.69 16.82 -11.79
N ASP A 442 9.46 17.95 -11.11
CA ASP A 442 10.37 19.10 -11.14
C ASP A 442 11.79 18.76 -10.67
N ILE A 443 11.92 17.82 -9.73
CA ILE A 443 13.22 17.27 -9.30
C ILE A 443 13.56 16.01 -10.07
N MET A 444 12.65 15.03 -10.12
CA MET A 444 12.97 13.70 -10.67
C MET A 444 13.32 13.71 -12.15
N SER A 445 12.74 14.62 -12.94
CA SER A 445 13.01 14.69 -14.38
C SER A 445 14.44 15.12 -14.73
N GLN A 446 15.20 15.63 -13.75
CA GLN A 446 16.59 16.07 -13.89
C GLN A 446 17.58 14.90 -13.94
N PHE A 447 17.18 13.73 -13.44
CA PHE A 447 17.98 12.52 -13.53
C PHE A 447 17.83 11.87 -14.91
N SER A 448 18.94 11.36 -15.43
CA SER A 448 19.00 10.60 -16.68
C SER A 448 18.47 9.18 -16.52
N TYR A 449 18.59 8.65 -15.31
CA TYR A 449 18.09 7.33 -14.90
C TYR A 449 17.26 7.44 -13.63
N LEU A 450 16.09 6.80 -13.64
CA LEU A 450 15.28 6.56 -12.46
C LEU A 450 14.93 5.07 -12.42
N GLY A 451 15.02 4.42 -11.26
CA GLY A 451 14.54 3.05 -11.13
C GLY A 451 14.20 2.67 -9.70
N VAL A 452 13.28 1.72 -9.57
CA VAL A 452 12.96 1.05 -8.30
C VAL A 452 13.13 -0.46 -8.45
N ASP A 453 13.87 -1.07 -7.52
CA ASP A 453 14.01 -2.50 -7.35
C ASP A 453 13.21 -2.89 -6.11
N PHE A 454 11.97 -3.35 -6.34
CA PHE A 454 11.05 -3.73 -5.26
C PHE A 454 11.54 -4.97 -4.51
N LYS A 455 12.28 -5.85 -5.17
CA LYS A 455 12.79 -7.08 -4.55
C LYS A 455 13.89 -6.77 -3.55
N ASN A 456 14.79 -5.86 -3.90
CA ASN A 456 15.90 -5.46 -3.05
C ASN A 456 15.61 -4.23 -2.19
N ASN A 457 14.43 -3.61 -2.33
CA ASN A 457 14.03 -2.37 -1.67
C ASN A 457 15.04 -1.23 -1.90
N ILE A 458 15.35 -0.95 -3.16
CA ILE A 458 16.31 0.10 -3.53
C ILE A 458 15.74 0.98 -4.64
N PHE A 459 15.98 2.28 -4.54
CA PHE A 459 15.75 3.27 -5.57
C PHE A 459 17.09 3.72 -6.15
N VAL A 460 17.14 3.90 -7.46
CA VAL A 460 18.38 4.22 -8.17
C VAL A 460 18.17 5.49 -8.98
N LEU A 461 19.12 6.41 -8.83
CA LEU A 461 19.15 7.74 -9.44
C LEU A 461 20.51 7.97 -10.10
N ASN A 462 20.54 8.41 -11.37
CA ASN A 462 21.77 8.82 -12.07
C ASN A 462 21.60 10.16 -12.78
#